data_AF-A0A5D8YJ53-F1
#
_entry.id   AF-A0A5D8YJ53-F1
#
_cell.length_a   1.000
_cell.length_b   1.000
_cell.length_c   1.000
_cell.angle_alpha   90.00
_cell.angle_beta   90.00
_cell.angle_gamma   90.00
#
_symmetry.space_group_name_H-M   'P 1'
#
loop_
_entity.id
_entity.type
_entity.pdbx_description
1 polymer ?
#
loop_
_entity_poly.entity_id
_entity_poly.type
_entity_poly.pdbx_seq_one_letter_code
_entity_poly.pdbx_strand_id
1 'polypeptide(L)'
;MTADRPSAPARRSTLRLSWVLAAVAMIAGCAPVPTRPTTPPGPVVAPPTGPSDFTIPAGELETWNAVGQLLVRLPGVTYEGRSQKLGLYAVDYQGEQFLVLTRALLASDEVRTLTTRVRVALQDGTPDRSAASTELLAVLQARLPDELIRIAALPKPAPAKTKVVARKRAVKRAARR
;
A
#
# COMPACT_ATOMS: atom_id res chain seq x y z
N MET A 1 19.87 -6.77 66.12
CA MET A 1 18.80 -5.95 66.73
C MET A 1 17.80 -5.59 65.65
N THR A 2 16.76 -6.40 65.61
CA THR A 2 15.53 -6.31 64.82
C THR A 2 14.53 -5.42 65.59
N ALA A 3 13.86 -4.51 64.89
CA ALA A 3 12.56 -3.92 65.26
C ALA A 3 11.93 -3.43 63.93
N ASP A 4 10.94 -4.10 63.37
CA ASP A 4 9.53 -4.23 63.81
C ASP A 4 8.70 -2.97 63.50
N ARG A 5 7.89 -3.02 62.43
CA ARG A 5 6.42 -3.02 62.58
C ARG A 5 5.64 -3.31 61.27
N PRO A 6 4.41 -3.84 61.38
CA PRO A 6 3.67 -4.50 60.30
C PRO A 6 2.54 -3.69 59.65
N SER A 7 2.22 -4.13 58.42
CA SER A 7 0.92 -4.36 57.76
C SER A 7 -0.35 -3.57 58.15
N ALA A 8 -1.00 -2.96 57.15
CA ALA A 8 -2.43 -2.60 57.15
C ALA A 8 -3.16 -3.27 55.96
N PRO A 9 -4.43 -3.73 56.12
CA PRO A 9 -5.10 -4.60 55.16
C PRO A 9 -6.05 -3.93 54.14
N ALA A 10 -6.21 -4.68 53.04
CA ALA A 10 -7.26 -4.78 52.04
C ALA A 10 -8.61 -4.05 52.25
N ARG A 11 -9.10 -3.44 51.17
CA ARG A 11 -10.52 -3.07 50.99
C ARG A 11 -11.08 -3.73 49.73
N ARG A 12 -11.87 -4.79 49.93
CA ARG A 12 -12.77 -5.36 48.92
C ARG A 12 -14.05 -4.53 48.93
N SER A 13 -14.49 -4.04 47.77
CA SER A 13 -15.82 -3.44 47.61
C SER A 13 -16.57 -4.18 46.51
N THR A 14 -17.32 -5.18 46.94
CA THR A 14 -18.47 -5.73 46.25
C THR A 14 -19.56 -4.67 46.15
N LEU A 15 -20.11 -4.41 44.96
CA LEU A 15 -21.54 -4.10 44.86
C LEU A 15 -22.07 -4.62 43.51
N ARG A 16 -22.80 -5.72 43.63
CA ARG A 16 -23.66 -6.27 42.59
C ARG A 16 -24.92 -5.40 42.47
N LEU A 17 -25.62 -5.60 41.36
CA LEU A 17 -27.09 -5.67 41.32
C LEU A 17 -27.84 -4.32 41.29
N SER A 18 -28.43 -3.98 40.14
CA SER A 18 -29.90 -3.88 39.97
C SER A 18 -30.25 -3.42 38.56
N TRP A 19 -30.76 -4.37 37.80
CA TRP A 19 -31.55 -4.15 36.59
C TRP A 19 -32.91 -3.48 36.93
N VAL A 20 -33.54 -2.94 35.88
CA VAL A 20 -34.98 -2.61 35.71
C VAL A 20 -35.41 -1.22 36.17
N LEU A 21 -35.59 -0.32 35.20
CA LEU A 21 -36.90 0.33 34.99
C LEU A 21 -37.03 0.81 33.54
N ALA A 22 -38.13 0.40 32.92
CA ALA A 22 -38.44 0.53 31.51
C ALA A 22 -39.46 1.66 31.25
N ALA A 23 -39.53 2.06 29.97
CA ALA A 23 -40.71 2.53 29.23
C ALA A 23 -41.26 3.95 29.47
N VAL A 24 -41.01 4.85 28.49
CA VAL A 24 -41.97 5.91 28.11
C VAL A 24 -41.97 6.10 26.58
N ALA A 25 -43.13 5.80 25.97
CA ALA A 25 -43.74 6.35 24.77
C ALA A 25 -42.99 6.34 23.41
N MET A 26 -43.20 5.27 22.63
CA MET A 26 -43.06 5.25 21.17
C MET A 26 -44.44 5.17 20.52
N ILE A 27 -45.05 6.34 20.24
CA ILE A 27 -46.19 6.47 19.32
C ILE A 27 -45.98 7.77 18.55
N ALA A 28 -45.64 7.69 17.26
CA ALA A 28 -46.12 8.56 16.17
C ALA A 28 -45.20 8.50 14.94
N GLY A 29 -45.78 8.19 13.77
CA GLY A 29 -45.26 8.71 12.50
C GLY A 29 -44.80 7.69 11.45
N CYS A 30 -45.63 6.72 11.06
CA CYS A 30 -45.49 6.14 9.72
C CYS A 30 -46.00 7.15 8.68
N ALA A 31 -45.09 7.99 8.17
CA ALA A 31 -45.36 8.79 6.98
C ALA A 31 -45.26 7.90 5.72
N PRO A 32 -46.18 8.02 4.75
CA PRO A 32 -46.03 7.34 3.46
C PRO A 32 -44.80 7.89 2.73
N VAL A 33 -43.89 6.98 2.36
CA VAL A 33 -42.71 7.26 1.54
C VAL A 33 -43.18 7.79 0.17
N PRO A 34 -42.78 9.00 -0.26
CA PRO A 34 -43.08 9.47 -1.60
C PRO A 34 -42.32 8.59 -2.60
N THR A 35 -43.07 7.96 -3.50
CA THR A 35 -42.56 7.17 -4.62
C THR A 35 -41.67 8.07 -5.47
N ARG A 36 -40.35 7.89 -5.37
CA ARG A 36 -39.39 8.58 -6.24
C ARG A 36 -39.66 8.14 -7.69
N PRO A 37 -39.74 9.06 -8.66
CA PRO A 37 -39.84 8.69 -10.07
C PRO A 37 -38.65 7.79 -10.44
N THR A 38 -38.95 6.59 -10.92
CA THR A 38 -37.98 5.67 -11.50
C THR A 38 -37.30 6.38 -12.68
N THR A 39 -36.06 6.80 -12.47
CA THR A 39 -35.20 7.26 -13.55
C THR A 39 -34.98 6.08 -14.50
N PRO A 40 -35.08 6.28 -15.82
CA PRO A 40 -34.79 5.22 -16.79
C PRO A 40 -33.41 4.61 -16.51
N PRO A 41 -33.22 3.28 -16.71
CA PRO A 41 -31.89 2.70 -16.61
C PRO A 41 -30.97 3.44 -17.56
N GLY A 42 -29.95 4.10 -17.00
CA GLY A 42 -28.88 4.69 -17.80
C GLY A 42 -28.21 3.63 -18.68
N PRO A 43 -27.60 4.02 -19.80
CA PRO A 43 -26.91 3.10 -20.68
C PRO A 43 -25.92 2.25 -19.86
N VAL A 44 -26.04 0.93 -19.99
CA VAL A 44 -25.11 -0.02 -19.39
C VAL A 44 -23.75 0.22 -20.06
N VAL A 45 -22.88 0.96 -19.37
CA VAL A 45 -21.49 1.14 -19.81
C VAL A 45 -20.85 -0.25 -19.79
N ALA A 46 -20.49 -0.75 -20.97
CA ALA A 46 -19.75 -2.00 -21.09
C ALA A 46 -18.50 -1.94 -20.20
N PRO A 47 -18.14 -3.02 -19.49
CA PRO A 47 -16.96 -3.00 -18.66
C PRO A 47 -15.75 -2.64 -19.53
N PRO A 48 -14.88 -1.74 -19.09
CA PRO A 48 -13.69 -1.35 -19.83
C PRO A 48 -12.86 -2.57 -20.24
N THR A 49 -12.73 -2.76 -21.56
CA THR A 49 -11.97 -3.86 -22.19
C THR A 49 -10.53 -3.41 -22.42
N GLY A 50 -9.83 -3.07 -21.34
CA GLY A 50 -8.39 -2.83 -21.35
C GLY A 50 -7.64 -3.98 -20.67
N PRO A 51 -6.37 -4.27 -21.04
CA PRO A 51 -5.54 -5.15 -20.24
C PRO A 51 -5.39 -4.57 -18.82
N SER A 52 -5.55 -5.40 -17.79
CA SER A 52 -5.34 -4.99 -16.37
C SER A 52 -3.89 -5.13 -15.91
N ASP A 53 -3.05 -5.71 -16.76
CA ASP A 53 -1.63 -5.95 -16.49
C ASP A 53 -0.79 -6.01 -17.78
N PHE A 54 0.52 -5.84 -17.62
CA PHE A 54 1.51 -6.11 -18.65
C PHE A 54 2.77 -6.74 -18.04
N THR A 55 3.63 -7.30 -18.89
CA THR A 55 4.91 -7.88 -18.48
C THR A 55 6.08 -7.09 -19.05
N ILE A 56 7.20 -7.08 -18.33
CA ILE A 56 8.43 -6.43 -18.76
C ILE A 56 9.64 -7.33 -18.46
N PRO A 57 10.58 -7.53 -19.41
CA PRO A 57 11.76 -8.37 -19.22
C PRO A 57 12.83 -7.65 -18.38
N ALA A 58 12.49 -7.39 -17.11
CA ALA A 58 13.37 -6.82 -16.12
C ALA A 58 13.12 -7.45 -14.73
N GLY A 59 14.12 -7.36 -13.86
CA GLY A 59 14.01 -7.82 -12.48
C GLY A 59 13.00 -7.00 -11.67
N GLU A 60 12.43 -7.62 -10.63
CA GLU A 60 11.36 -7.02 -9.82
C GLU A 60 11.83 -5.74 -9.13
N LEU A 61 13.06 -5.73 -8.61
CA LEU A 61 13.58 -4.58 -7.88
C LEU A 61 13.82 -3.38 -8.80
N GLU A 62 14.40 -3.62 -9.98
CA GLU A 62 14.62 -2.60 -11.00
C GLU A 62 13.27 -2.03 -11.46
N THR A 63 12.32 -2.91 -11.76
CA THR A 63 10.96 -2.55 -12.19
C THR A 63 10.25 -1.74 -11.11
N TRP A 64 10.26 -2.21 -9.87
CA TRP A 64 9.63 -1.54 -8.73
C TRP A 64 10.21 -0.13 -8.54
N ASN A 65 11.54 0.03 -8.60
CA ASN A 65 12.18 1.34 -8.49
C ASN A 65 11.82 2.28 -9.65
N ALA A 66 11.78 1.77 -10.88
CA ALA A 66 11.42 2.54 -12.08
C ALA A 66 9.95 3.00 -12.03
N VAL A 67 9.02 2.11 -11.65
CA VAL A 67 7.61 2.46 -11.43
C VAL A 67 7.49 3.57 -10.39
N GLY A 68 8.19 3.46 -9.24
CA GLY A 68 8.15 4.50 -8.21
C GLY A 68 8.64 5.85 -8.70
N GLN A 69 9.72 5.90 -9.49
CA GLN A 69 10.23 7.13 -10.07
C GLN A 69 9.31 7.73 -11.13
N LEU A 70 8.58 6.90 -11.87
CA LEU A 70 7.57 7.36 -12.81
C LEU A 70 6.36 7.93 -12.09
N LEU A 71 5.79 7.20 -11.13
CA LEU A 71 4.59 7.62 -10.39
C LEU A 71 4.78 8.96 -9.70
N VAL A 72 5.95 9.19 -9.08
CA VAL A 72 6.27 10.48 -8.42
C VAL A 72 6.35 11.65 -9.41
N ARG A 73 6.70 11.39 -10.67
CA ARG A 73 6.85 12.42 -11.71
C ARG A 73 5.65 12.52 -12.65
N LEU A 74 4.67 11.63 -12.51
CA LEU A 74 3.56 11.56 -13.43
C LEU A 74 2.51 12.62 -13.05
N PRO A 75 2.15 13.55 -13.95
CA PRO A 75 1.11 14.52 -13.68
C PRO A 75 -0.22 13.83 -13.36
N GLY A 76 -0.97 14.38 -12.41
CA GLY A 76 -2.27 13.83 -11.99
C GLY A 76 -2.18 12.64 -11.03
N VAL A 77 -0.99 12.10 -10.76
CA VAL A 77 -0.79 11.08 -9.72
C VAL A 77 -0.51 11.74 -8.38
N THR A 78 -1.33 11.42 -7.39
CA THR A 78 -1.03 11.66 -5.98
C THR A 78 -0.44 10.40 -5.39
N TYR A 79 0.80 10.50 -4.92
CA TYR A 79 1.50 9.38 -4.31
C TYR A 79 1.16 9.27 -2.82
N GLU A 80 0.54 8.17 -2.41
CA GLU A 80 0.12 7.97 -1.01
C GLU A 80 1.12 7.13 -0.21
N GLY A 81 1.70 6.08 -0.82
CA GLY A 81 2.61 5.20 -0.11
C GLY A 81 3.21 4.06 -0.92
N ARG A 82 4.10 3.29 -0.28
CA ARG A 82 4.69 2.07 -0.87
C ARG A 82 5.02 1.02 0.17
N SER A 83 5.04 -0.23 -0.28
CA SER A 83 5.63 -1.35 0.46
C SER A 83 6.45 -2.22 -0.49
N GLN A 84 7.77 -2.20 -0.31
CA GLN A 84 8.69 -3.01 -1.11
C GLN A 84 8.46 -4.51 -0.89
N LYS A 85 8.19 -4.94 0.36
CA LYS A 85 7.91 -6.35 0.66
C LYS A 85 6.65 -6.87 -0.03
N LEU A 86 5.69 -6.01 -0.29
CA LEU A 86 4.45 -6.36 -0.98
C LEU A 86 4.51 -6.05 -2.48
N GLY A 87 5.60 -5.43 -2.95
CA GLY A 87 5.76 -4.99 -4.33
C GLY A 87 4.68 -4.01 -4.75
N LEU A 88 4.24 -3.10 -3.88
CA LEU A 88 3.10 -2.22 -4.15
C LEU A 88 3.38 -0.74 -3.95
N TYR A 89 2.62 0.06 -4.69
CA TYR A 89 2.45 1.50 -4.53
C TYR A 89 0.97 1.81 -4.35
N ALA A 90 0.62 2.65 -3.38
CA ALA A 90 -0.72 3.20 -3.23
C ALA A 90 -0.73 4.62 -3.81
N VAL A 91 -1.65 4.87 -4.72
CA VAL A 91 -1.76 6.14 -5.45
C VAL A 91 -3.22 6.50 -5.68
N ASP A 92 -3.46 7.80 -5.84
CA ASP A 92 -4.68 8.35 -6.41
C ASP A 92 -4.37 8.94 -7.78
N TYR A 93 -5.23 8.70 -8.76
CA TYR A 93 -5.12 9.24 -10.12
C TYR A 93 -6.51 9.56 -10.63
N GLN A 94 -6.72 10.77 -11.14
CA GLN A 94 -8.02 11.21 -11.62
C GLN A 94 -9.14 11.09 -10.55
N GLY A 95 -8.79 11.14 -9.26
CA GLY A 95 -9.72 10.99 -8.14
C GLY A 95 -10.12 9.55 -7.81
N GLU A 96 -9.44 8.55 -8.40
CA GLU A 96 -9.61 7.13 -8.07
C GLU A 96 -8.36 6.59 -7.37
N GLN A 97 -8.56 5.86 -6.27
CA GLN A 97 -7.48 5.24 -5.49
C GLN A 97 -7.26 3.78 -5.90
N PHE A 98 -6.01 3.42 -6.17
CA PHE A 98 -5.64 2.06 -6.52
C PHE A 98 -4.21 1.69 -6.11
N LEU A 99 -3.93 0.39 -6.21
CA LEU A 99 -2.65 -0.23 -5.93
C LEU A 99 -1.95 -0.59 -7.24
N VAL A 100 -0.73 -0.10 -7.44
CA VAL A 100 0.15 -0.56 -8.51
C VAL A 100 1.05 -1.66 -7.96
N LEU A 101 0.92 -2.87 -8.50
CA LEU A 101 1.62 -4.06 -8.04
C LEU A 101 2.69 -4.49 -9.06
N THR A 102 3.90 -4.80 -8.58
CA THR A 102 5.00 -5.38 -9.36
C THR A 102 5.36 -6.74 -8.77
N ARG A 103 5.33 -7.80 -9.59
CA ARG A 103 5.62 -9.17 -9.15
C ARG A 103 6.50 -9.90 -10.15
N ALA A 104 7.60 -10.50 -9.70
CA ALA A 104 8.39 -11.40 -10.52
C ALA A 104 7.53 -12.58 -11.01
N LEU A 105 7.68 -12.92 -12.29
CA LEU A 105 7.17 -14.15 -12.85
C LEU A 105 8.19 -15.28 -12.62
N LEU A 106 7.67 -16.47 -12.37
CA LEU A 106 8.49 -17.68 -12.30
C LEU A 106 9.01 -18.02 -13.70
N ALA A 107 10.21 -18.60 -13.75
CA ALA A 107 10.75 -19.11 -15.00
C ALA A 107 9.85 -20.23 -15.56
N SER A 108 9.62 -20.18 -16.86
CA SER A 108 8.86 -21.17 -17.62
C SER A 108 9.48 -21.31 -19.02
N ASP A 109 8.91 -22.18 -19.86
CA ASP A 109 9.37 -22.31 -21.25
C ASP A 109 9.24 -20.98 -22.03
N GLU A 110 8.25 -20.16 -21.66
CA GLU A 110 7.98 -18.82 -22.18
C GLU A 110 8.79 -17.73 -21.45
N VAL A 111 8.98 -17.86 -20.13
CA VAL A 111 9.70 -16.88 -19.29
C VAL A 111 11.14 -17.35 -19.05
N ARG A 112 12.03 -17.03 -20.00
CA ARG A 112 13.45 -17.43 -19.94
C ARG A 112 14.38 -16.39 -19.32
N THR A 113 13.86 -15.20 -19.07
CA THR A 113 14.61 -14.08 -18.47
C THR A 113 13.84 -13.53 -17.27
N LEU A 114 14.53 -12.80 -16.39
CA LEU A 114 13.88 -12.09 -15.29
C LEU A 114 12.77 -11.20 -15.87
N THR A 115 11.53 -11.51 -15.50
CA THR A 115 10.35 -10.85 -16.05
C THR A 115 9.47 -10.45 -14.88
N THR A 116 8.98 -9.23 -14.91
CA THR A 116 8.09 -8.68 -13.88
C THR A 116 6.74 -8.39 -14.50
N ARG A 117 5.67 -8.79 -13.83
CA ARG A 117 4.30 -8.36 -14.15
C ARG A 117 3.99 -7.09 -13.37
N VAL A 118 3.47 -6.09 -14.08
CA VAL A 118 2.94 -4.85 -13.52
C VAL A 118 1.43 -4.84 -13.72
N ARG A 119 0.67 -4.58 -12.65
CA ARG A 119 -0.80 -4.54 -12.70
C ARG A 119 -1.35 -3.45 -11.79
N VAL A 120 -2.54 -2.96 -12.12
CA VAL A 120 -3.32 -2.09 -11.23
C VAL A 120 -4.40 -2.93 -10.53
N ALA A 121 -4.65 -2.63 -9.27
CA ALA A 121 -5.59 -3.37 -8.43
C ALA A 121 -6.37 -2.42 -7.51
N LEU A 122 -7.57 -2.83 -7.13
CA LEU A 122 -8.32 -2.21 -6.05
C LEU A 122 -7.63 -2.48 -4.69
N GLN A 123 -8.10 -1.80 -3.65
CA GLN A 123 -7.55 -1.94 -2.28
C GLN A 123 -7.67 -3.35 -1.70
N ASP A 124 -8.64 -4.14 -2.18
CA ASP A 124 -8.82 -5.55 -1.83
C ASP A 124 -7.88 -6.49 -2.60
N GLY A 125 -7.06 -5.95 -3.51
CA GLY A 125 -6.12 -6.69 -4.34
C GLY A 125 -6.75 -7.36 -5.56
N THR A 126 -8.01 -7.08 -5.89
CA THR A 126 -8.62 -7.52 -7.17
C THR A 126 -8.15 -6.64 -8.32
N PRO A 127 -8.07 -7.16 -9.57
CA PRO A 127 -7.69 -6.33 -10.72
C PRO A 127 -8.67 -5.18 -10.92
N ASP A 128 -8.16 -3.97 -11.08
CA ASP A 128 -8.97 -2.82 -11.45
C ASP A 128 -8.89 -2.60 -12.97
N ARG A 129 -10.03 -2.32 -13.57
CA ARG A 129 -10.15 -2.05 -15.01
C ARG A 129 -10.76 -0.69 -15.30
N SER A 130 -10.99 0.18 -14.30
CA SER A 130 -11.54 1.52 -14.54
C SER A 130 -10.81 2.29 -15.64
N ALA A 131 -11.45 3.31 -16.20
CA ALA A 131 -10.83 4.13 -17.24
C ALA A 131 -9.52 4.76 -16.74
N ALA A 132 -9.50 5.26 -15.50
CA ALA A 132 -8.32 5.82 -14.87
C ALA A 132 -7.20 4.78 -14.68
N SER A 133 -7.54 3.57 -14.21
CA SER A 133 -6.60 2.45 -14.08
C SER A 133 -6.00 2.05 -15.43
N THR A 134 -6.84 1.90 -16.45
CA THR A 134 -6.40 1.52 -17.80
C THR A 134 -5.48 2.58 -18.41
N GLU A 135 -5.82 3.86 -18.24
CA GLU A 135 -5.00 4.98 -18.71
C GLU A 135 -3.64 5.00 -17.99
N LEU A 136 -3.64 4.90 -16.66
CA LEU A 136 -2.38 4.87 -15.90
C LEU A 136 -1.50 3.68 -16.33
N LEU A 137 -2.10 2.50 -16.46
CA LEU A 137 -1.36 1.30 -16.85
C LEU A 137 -0.77 1.47 -18.26
N ALA A 138 -1.51 2.05 -19.20
CA ALA A 138 -1.01 2.35 -20.54
C ALA A 138 0.17 3.34 -20.51
N VAL A 139 0.09 4.38 -19.69
CA VAL A 139 1.19 5.34 -19.49
C VAL A 139 2.42 4.67 -18.90
N LEU A 140 2.25 3.82 -17.89
CA LEU A 140 3.34 3.06 -17.30
C LEU A 140 3.97 2.10 -18.33
N GLN A 141 3.16 1.35 -19.06
CA GLN A 141 3.62 0.42 -20.10
C GLN A 141 4.46 1.14 -21.16
N ALA A 142 4.05 2.34 -21.57
CA ALA A 142 4.77 3.13 -22.56
C ALA A 142 6.10 3.69 -22.04
N ARG A 143 6.17 4.15 -20.79
CA ARG A 143 7.33 4.88 -20.24
C ARG A 143 8.35 4.02 -19.50
N LEU A 144 7.92 2.87 -18.99
CA LEU A 144 8.76 2.02 -18.15
C LEU A 144 10.02 1.47 -18.84
N PRO A 145 9.99 1.06 -20.13
CA PRO A 145 11.21 0.61 -20.80
C PRO A 145 12.30 1.69 -20.86
N ASP A 146 11.95 2.92 -21.25
CA ASP A 146 12.89 4.04 -21.32
C ASP A 146 13.42 4.42 -19.94
N GLU A 147 12.55 4.36 -18.93
CA GLU A 147 12.91 4.63 -17.55
C GLU A 147 13.94 3.62 -17.02
N LEU A 148 13.76 2.33 -17.34
CA LEU A 148 14.72 1.29 -16.97
C LEU A 148 16.08 1.52 -17.63
N ILE A 149 16.10 1.89 -18.93
CA ILE A 149 17.34 2.24 -19.64
C ILE A 149 18.02 3.43 -18.98
N ARG A 150 17.25 4.49 -18.66
CA ARG A 150 17.75 5.68 -17.98
C ARG A 150 18.38 5.34 -16.63
N ILE A 151 17.70 4.54 -15.81
CA ILE A 151 18.20 4.14 -14.48
C ILE A 151 19.44 3.26 -14.61
N ALA A 152 19.47 2.34 -15.58
CA ALA A 152 20.64 1.49 -15.83
C ALA A 152 21.88 2.31 -16.26
N ALA A 153 21.68 3.44 -16.93
CA ALA A 153 22.74 4.36 -17.32
C ALA A 153 23.24 5.25 -16.16
N LEU A 154 22.52 5.33 -15.03
CA LEU A 154 22.98 6.11 -13.89
C LEU A 154 24.20 5.45 -13.22
N PRO A 155 25.21 6.24 -12.80
CA PRO A 155 26.33 5.71 -12.04
C PRO A 155 25.85 5.03 -10.76
N LYS A 156 26.22 3.75 -10.56
CA LYS A 156 25.89 3.04 -9.32
C LYS A 156 26.59 3.73 -8.15
N PRO A 157 25.88 4.16 -7.10
CA PRO A 157 26.50 4.78 -5.95
C PRO A 157 27.49 3.79 -5.33
N ALA A 158 28.72 4.25 -5.08
CA ALA A 158 29.75 3.42 -4.48
C ALA A 158 29.25 2.87 -3.13
N PRO A 159 29.46 1.57 -2.82
CA PRO A 159 29.02 1.00 -1.57
C PRO A 159 29.61 1.82 -0.41
N ALA A 160 28.74 2.31 0.47
CA ALA A 160 29.15 3.12 1.60
C ALA A 160 30.18 2.35 2.43
N LYS A 161 31.46 2.70 2.28
CA LYS A 161 32.55 2.05 3.00
C LYS A 161 32.26 2.17 4.49
N THR A 162 32.11 1.02 5.10
CA THR A 162 31.85 0.70 6.49
C THR A 162 32.49 1.69 7.47
N LYS A 163 31.77 2.76 7.84
CA LYS A 163 32.16 3.66 8.96
C LYS A 163 32.36 2.90 10.29
N VAL A 164 31.90 1.65 10.38
CA VAL A 164 32.09 0.76 11.54
C VAL A 164 33.55 0.33 11.72
N VAL A 165 34.34 0.15 10.65
CA VAL A 165 35.76 -0.27 10.79
C VAL A 165 36.63 0.87 11.32
N ALA A 166 36.37 2.11 10.87
CA ALA A 166 37.07 3.30 11.34
C ALA A 166 36.83 3.55 12.84
N ARG A 167 35.58 3.39 13.31
CA ARG A 167 35.25 3.55 14.73
C ARG A 167 35.86 2.44 15.60
N LYS A 168 35.89 1.18 15.15
CA LYS A 168 36.54 0.07 15.87
C LYS A 168 38.05 0.25 15.99
N ARG A 169 38.73 0.76 14.95
CA ARG A 169 40.17 1.05 14.99
C ARG A 169 40.52 2.21 15.93
N ALA A 170 39.69 3.24 16.00
CA ALA A 170 39.91 4.38 16.90
C ALA A 170 39.79 3.98 18.38
N VAL A 171 38.78 3.19 18.74
CA VAL A 171 38.58 2.72 20.13
C VAL A 171 39.72 1.80 20.59
N LYS A 172 40.19 0.89 19.72
CA LYS A 172 41.31 -0.02 20.05
C LYS A 172 42.64 0.72 20.26
N ARG A 173 42.81 1.90 19.65
CA ARG A 173 44.03 2.70 19.76
C ARG A 173 44.01 3.63 20.97
N ALA A 174 42.82 4.05 21.42
CA ALA A 174 42.64 4.79 22.67
C ALA A 174 42.81 3.91 23.92
N ALA A 175 42.43 2.63 23.85
CA ALA A 175 42.59 1.66 24.96
C ALA A 175 44.02 1.09 25.13
N ARG A 176 45.00 1.58 24.37
CA ARG A 176 46.41 1.12 24.38
C ARG A 176 47.40 2.19 24.85
N ARG A 177 46.91 3.34 25.29
CA ARG A 177 47.64 4.40 25.99
C ARG A 177 47.19 4.42 27.43
#